data_AF-A0A0A0L8X4-F1
#
_entry.id   AF-A0A0A0L8X4-F1
#
_cell.length_a   1.000
_cell.length_b   1.000
_cell.length_c   1.000
_cell.angle_alpha   90.00
_cell.angle_beta   90.00
_cell.angle_gamma   90.00
#
_symmetry.space_group_name_H-M   'P 1'
#
loop_
_entity.id
_entity.type
_entity.pdbx_description
1 polymer ?
#
loop_
_entity_poly.entity_id
_entity_poly.type
_entity_poly.pdbx_seq_one_letter_code
_entity_poly.pdbx_strand_id
1 'polypeptide(L)'
;MAARLIPDDITIEILQYFSLRSLAIANSVSKLWQSFIFTKSLHLHTPLSPPICHGFFFQSSHIPKNGAPIHFFPSSPTSLTKTNFPNLRLLASSNGLLLCSKPNQNPIIHYSVFNPSTTQLIPIPKPSNLISSVKIGFHSHDSVSFTILRFVNFGFKPMEIFASETGEWRRLDFYLDMDTMFFPFEGPSAVVLNGVFYWLEFNSFIYAFDLLRNEFYQVGFPSEETEYERNVLLRCLAIAGGRLVMASTDGKVVEIRVLEERDCLWGLKCRLRVESVVGINGNRLCEAAESERLVGIVGFQGRDSERIYMNTTEFVICCHVGSGKVEIVYRFDTVLESKDVSSFTFFSL
;
A
#
# COMPACT_ATOMS: atom_id res chain seq x y z
N MET A 1 -38.14 30.54 13.35
CA MET A 1 -37.87 29.97 12.02
C MET A 1 -36.99 28.75 12.26
N ALA A 2 -37.53 27.53 12.17
CA ALA A 2 -36.79 26.32 12.51
C ALA A 2 -35.71 26.07 11.43
N ALA A 3 -34.44 26.07 11.82
CA ALA A 3 -33.36 25.67 10.93
C ALA A 3 -33.63 24.22 10.51
N ARG A 4 -33.81 24.00 9.20
CA ARG A 4 -33.90 22.64 8.65
C ARG A 4 -32.55 21.97 8.87
N LEU A 5 -32.50 21.05 9.82
CA LEU A 5 -31.35 20.19 10.03
C LEU A 5 -31.22 19.26 8.83
N ILE A 6 -30.07 19.28 8.18
CA ILE A 6 -29.72 18.28 7.16
C ILE A 6 -29.64 16.94 7.89
N PRO A 7 -30.32 15.89 7.41
CA PRO A 7 -30.21 14.55 7.99
C PRO A 7 -28.75 14.08 8.08
N ASP A 8 -28.45 13.27 9.11
CA ASP A 8 -27.09 12.82 9.41
C ASP A 8 -26.48 11.99 8.26
N ASP A 9 -27.28 11.15 7.62
CA ASP A 9 -26.91 10.35 6.44
C ASP A 9 -26.50 11.23 5.26
N ILE A 10 -27.28 12.26 4.95
CA ILE A 10 -26.96 13.22 3.89
C ILE A 10 -25.71 14.03 4.22
N THR A 11 -25.53 14.40 5.50
CA THR A 11 -24.32 15.11 5.95
C THR A 11 -23.08 14.23 5.77
N ILE A 12 -23.18 12.95 6.13
CA ILE A 12 -22.10 11.98 5.95
C ILE A 12 -21.79 11.83 4.45
N GLU A 13 -22.80 11.64 3.60
CA GLU A 13 -22.64 11.54 2.14
C GLU A 13 -21.91 12.75 1.56
N ILE A 14 -22.30 13.98 1.93
CA ILE A 14 -21.64 15.22 1.51
C ILE A 14 -20.16 15.21 1.91
N LEU A 15 -19.87 14.83 3.15
CA LEU A 15 -18.50 14.77 3.67
C LEU A 15 -17.65 13.72 2.94
N GLN A 16 -18.24 12.68 2.31
CA GLN A 16 -17.45 11.67 1.58
C GLN A 16 -16.81 12.23 0.30
N TYR A 17 -17.41 13.27 -0.27
CA TYR A 17 -16.90 13.92 -1.47
C TYR A 17 -15.81 14.95 -1.18
N PHE A 18 -15.49 15.20 0.09
CA PHE A 18 -14.53 16.21 0.47
C PHE A 18 -13.11 15.63 0.42
N SER A 19 -12.18 16.35 -0.21
CA SER A 19 -10.75 16.08 -0.05
C SER A 19 -10.35 16.18 1.43
N LEU A 20 -9.24 15.55 1.82
CA LEU A 20 -8.77 15.59 3.22
C LEU A 20 -8.59 17.02 3.75
N ARG A 21 -8.19 17.97 2.89
CA ARG A 21 -8.14 19.40 3.24
C ARG A 21 -9.52 19.99 3.48
N SER A 22 -10.47 19.71 2.60
CA SER A 22 -11.84 20.20 2.74
C SER A 22 -12.47 19.64 4.01
N LEU A 23 -12.14 18.40 4.38
CA LEU A 23 -12.51 17.83 5.67
C LEU A 23 -11.82 18.49 6.86
N ALA A 24 -10.53 18.80 6.78
CA ALA A 24 -9.83 19.53 7.83
C ALA A 24 -10.47 20.91 8.09
N ILE A 25 -10.97 21.57 7.03
CA ILE A 25 -11.76 22.81 7.14
C ILE A 25 -13.16 22.52 7.72
N ALA A 26 -13.83 21.48 7.20
CA ALA A 26 -15.16 21.03 7.62
C ALA A 26 -15.21 20.66 9.11
N ASN A 27 -14.11 20.17 9.66
CA ASN A 27 -13.92 19.90 11.09
C ASN A 27 -14.14 21.15 11.96
N SER A 28 -13.97 22.35 11.40
CA SER A 28 -14.18 23.62 12.10
C SER A 28 -15.59 24.21 11.91
N VAL A 29 -16.44 23.59 11.08
CA VAL A 29 -17.75 24.14 10.70
C VAL A 29 -18.81 23.93 11.79
N SER A 30 -18.86 22.75 12.41
CA SER A 30 -19.77 22.48 13.52
C SER A 30 -19.31 21.29 14.36
N LYS A 31 -19.76 21.21 15.62
CA LYS A 31 -19.51 20.05 16.50
C LYS A 31 -20.05 18.73 15.93
N LEU A 32 -21.15 18.80 15.18
CA LEU A 32 -21.77 17.63 14.55
C LEU A 32 -20.92 17.11 13.39
N TRP A 33 -20.40 18.01 12.55
CA TRP A 33 -19.49 17.67 11.46
C TRP A 33 -18.16 17.14 12.00
N GLN A 34 -17.61 17.79 13.02
CA GLN A 34 -16.45 17.32 13.75
C GLN A 34 -16.69 15.89 14.29
N SER A 35 -17.83 15.63 14.93
CA SER A 35 -18.17 14.29 15.40
C SER A 35 -18.20 13.28 14.25
N PHE A 36 -18.83 13.57 13.10
CA PHE A 36 -18.83 12.62 11.99
C PHE A 36 -17.46 12.38 11.38
N ILE A 37 -16.65 13.43 11.25
CA ILE A 37 -15.29 13.31 10.73
C ILE A 37 -14.43 12.46 11.68
N PHE A 38 -14.52 12.66 12.99
CA PHE A 38 -13.73 11.89 13.95
C PHE A 38 -14.23 10.46 14.18
N THR A 39 -15.56 10.25 14.26
CA THR A 39 -16.15 8.95 14.62
C THR A 39 -16.42 8.07 13.40
N LYS A 40 -16.53 8.65 12.19
CA LYS A 40 -16.86 7.92 10.95
C LYS A 40 -15.87 8.18 9.80
N SER A 41 -14.64 8.65 10.10
CA SER A 41 -13.56 8.85 9.11
C SER A 41 -13.37 7.66 8.18
N LEU A 42 -13.61 6.45 8.70
CA LEU A 42 -13.46 5.19 7.98
C LEU A 42 -14.40 5.07 6.77
N HIS A 43 -15.60 5.64 6.86
CA HIS A 43 -16.60 5.60 5.80
C HIS A 43 -16.48 6.79 4.84
N LEU A 44 -15.94 7.92 5.30
CA LEU A 44 -15.88 9.16 4.52
C LEU A 44 -14.96 9.05 3.29
N HIS A 45 -13.89 8.27 3.34
CA HIS A 45 -12.93 8.19 2.23
C HIS A 45 -13.11 6.98 1.32
N THR A 46 -14.33 6.49 1.19
CA THR A 46 -14.66 5.44 0.22
C THR A 46 -14.92 6.10 -1.12
N PRO A 47 -14.04 5.95 -2.13
CA PRO A 47 -14.31 6.55 -3.43
C PRO A 47 -15.59 5.94 -4.02
N LEU A 48 -16.59 6.78 -4.31
CA LEU A 48 -17.85 6.38 -4.98
C LEU A 48 -17.68 6.10 -6.49
N SER A 49 -16.45 6.17 -7.01
CA SER A 49 -16.16 6.00 -8.45
C SER A 49 -16.09 4.51 -8.84
N PRO A 50 -16.50 4.11 -10.07
CA PRO A 50 -16.45 2.72 -10.51
C PRO A 50 -15.02 2.20 -10.40
N PRO A 51 -14.82 0.90 -10.11
CA PRO A 51 -13.50 0.38 -9.83
C PRO A 51 -12.64 0.53 -11.09
N ILE A 52 -11.63 1.38 -10.96
CA ILE A 52 -10.40 1.28 -11.75
C ILE A 52 -10.01 -0.19 -11.72
N CYS A 53 -9.81 -0.78 -12.91
CA CYS A 53 -9.50 -2.19 -13.12
C CYS A 53 -8.74 -2.76 -11.92
N HIS A 54 -9.38 -3.59 -11.11
CA HIS A 54 -8.72 -4.25 -10.00
C HIS A 54 -7.49 -4.97 -10.54
N GLY A 55 -6.35 -4.87 -9.86
CA GLY A 55 -5.10 -5.42 -10.37
C GLY A 55 -3.87 -4.95 -9.59
N PHE A 56 -2.69 -5.34 -10.07
CA PHE A 56 -1.42 -4.90 -9.50
C PHE A 56 -0.46 -4.49 -10.61
N PHE A 57 0.36 -3.48 -10.31
CA PHE A 57 1.51 -3.13 -11.14
C PHE A 57 2.73 -3.88 -10.66
N PHE A 58 3.62 -4.25 -11.58
CA PHE A 58 4.90 -4.82 -11.22
C PHE A 58 6.00 -4.38 -12.16
N GLN A 59 7.21 -4.33 -11.62
CA GLN A 59 8.41 -3.92 -12.35
C GLN A 59 9.63 -4.67 -11.82
N SER A 60 10.61 -4.93 -12.68
CA SER A 60 11.91 -5.43 -12.27
C SER A 60 12.54 -4.50 -11.22
N SER A 61 13.04 -5.05 -10.12
CA SER A 61 13.82 -4.39 -9.08
C SER A 61 15.15 -3.90 -9.63
N HIS A 62 15.73 -4.64 -10.57
CA HIS A 62 16.87 -4.21 -11.36
C HIS A 62 16.39 -3.38 -12.54
N ILE A 63 16.45 -2.05 -12.39
CA ILE A 63 16.06 -1.09 -13.41
C ILE A 63 17.32 -0.60 -14.13
N PRO A 64 17.51 -0.93 -15.42
CA PRO A 64 18.62 -0.40 -16.21
C PRO A 64 18.54 1.12 -16.34
N LYS A 65 19.62 1.76 -16.78
CA LYS A 65 19.65 3.20 -17.09
C LYS A 65 18.57 3.64 -18.09
N ASN A 66 18.16 2.72 -18.97
CA ASN A 66 17.12 3.00 -19.97
C ASN A 66 15.70 2.75 -19.45
N GLY A 67 15.55 2.42 -18.16
CA GLY A 67 14.30 2.01 -17.53
C GLY A 67 13.99 0.53 -17.72
N ALA A 68 12.94 0.09 -17.04
CA ALA A 68 12.33 -1.22 -17.20
C ALA A 68 10.84 -1.02 -17.49
N PRO A 69 10.19 -1.90 -18.27
CA PRO A 69 8.76 -1.83 -18.48
C PRO A 69 8.01 -2.00 -17.15
N ILE A 70 6.98 -1.18 -16.96
CA ILE A 70 5.97 -1.40 -15.92
C ILE A 70 4.94 -2.35 -16.54
N HIS A 71 4.50 -3.34 -15.79
CA HIS A 71 3.47 -4.26 -16.20
C HIS A 71 2.22 -4.07 -15.33
N PHE A 72 1.04 -4.27 -15.90
CA PHE A 72 -0.22 -4.27 -15.18
C PHE A 72 -0.89 -5.63 -15.30
N PHE A 73 -1.27 -6.20 -14.17
CA PHE A 73 -2.02 -7.44 -14.10
C PHE A 73 -3.46 -7.16 -13.64
N PRO A 74 -4.47 -7.31 -14.52
CA PRO A 74 -5.85 -7.17 -14.11
C PRO A 74 -6.31 -8.40 -13.29
N SER A 75 -7.07 -8.17 -12.22
CA SER A 75 -7.72 -9.19 -11.40
C SER A 75 -8.82 -9.96 -12.14
N SER A 76 -9.26 -9.49 -13.31
CA SER A 76 -10.15 -10.21 -14.22
C SER A 76 -9.32 -10.73 -15.43
N PRO A 77 -9.46 -12.01 -15.82
CA PRO A 77 -8.57 -12.70 -16.77
C PRO A 77 -8.69 -12.24 -18.23
N THR A 78 -9.34 -11.12 -18.53
CA THR A 78 -9.42 -10.58 -19.89
C THR A 78 -8.14 -9.81 -20.23
N SER A 79 -7.10 -10.57 -20.56
CA SER A 79 -5.87 -10.16 -21.24
C SER A 79 -4.95 -9.18 -20.49
N LEU A 80 -3.66 -9.54 -20.39
CA LEU A 80 -2.61 -8.64 -19.96
C LEU A 80 -2.52 -7.49 -20.97
N THR A 81 -3.08 -6.34 -20.65
CA THR A 81 -2.92 -5.16 -21.48
C THR A 81 -1.46 -4.73 -21.37
N LYS A 82 -0.65 -5.04 -22.39
CA LYS A 82 0.62 -4.35 -22.64
C LYS A 82 0.30 -2.89 -22.92
N THR A 83 0.05 -2.11 -21.89
CA THR A 83 0.03 -0.66 -22.00
C THR A 83 1.47 -0.20 -22.15
N ASN A 84 1.73 0.65 -23.15
CA ASN A 84 3.03 1.28 -23.34
C ASN A 84 3.26 2.28 -22.20
N PHE A 85 3.67 1.77 -21.04
CA PHE A 85 4.08 2.62 -19.94
C PHE A 85 5.37 3.34 -20.31
N PRO A 86 5.54 4.61 -19.89
CA PRO A 86 6.82 5.28 -20.03
C PRO A 86 7.89 4.52 -19.24
N ASN A 87 9.14 4.55 -19.73
CA ASN A 87 10.29 3.96 -19.05
C ASN A 87 10.64 4.76 -17.78
N LEU A 88 9.88 4.50 -16.72
CA LEU A 88 9.99 5.13 -15.41
C LEU A 88 10.25 4.06 -14.36
N ARG A 89 10.87 4.44 -13.25
CA ARG A 89 10.96 3.62 -12.05
C ARG A 89 9.70 3.83 -11.22
N LEU A 90 8.97 2.77 -10.93
CA LEU A 90 7.78 2.78 -10.08
C LEU A 90 8.19 2.85 -8.60
N LEU A 91 7.55 3.74 -7.85
CA LEU A 91 7.83 3.98 -6.43
C LEU A 91 6.62 3.68 -5.54
N ALA A 92 5.41 3.94 -6.04
CA ALA A 92 4.16 3.66 -5.35
C ALA A 92 2.99 3.67 -6.33
N SER A 93 1.84 3.13 -5.91
CA SER A 93 0.56 3.29 -6.59
C SER A 93 -0.54 3.61 -5.59
N SER A 94 -1.56 4.35 -6.03
CA SER A 94 -2.76 4.61 -5.23
C SER A 94 -3.90 4.99 -6.18
N ASN A 95 -5.04 4.29 -6.09
CA ASN A 95 -6.28 4.61 -6.82
C ASN A 95 -6.04 4.85 -8.33
N GLY A 96 -5.26 3.99 -8.98
CA GLY A 96 -4.96 4.10 -10.42
C GLY A 96 -3.78 4.99 -10.79
N LEU A 97 -3.34 5.87 -9.90
CA LEU A 97 -2.19 6.72 -10.14
C LEU A 97 -0.89 6.01 -9.76
N LEU A 98 0.17 6.28 -10.51
CA LEU A 98 1.52 5.75 -10.28
C LEU A 98 2.46 6.87 -9.88
N LEU A 99 3.10 6.75 -8.73
CA LEU A 99 4.23 7.60 -8.37
C LEU A 99 5.52 6.99 -8.94
N CYS A 100 6.22 7.78 -9.71
CA CYS A 100 7.36 7.34 -10.50
C CYS A 100 8.58 8.27 -10.32
N SER A 101 9.75 7.77 -10.68
CA SER A 101 10.96 8.57 -10.92
C SER A 101 11.59 8.23 -12.27
N LYS A 102 12.44 9.11 -12.79
CA LYS A 102 13.24 8.76 -13.98
C LYS A 102 14.35 7.76 -13.61
N PRO A 103 14.65 6.75 -14.44
CA PRO A 103 15.66 5.72 -14.14
C PRO A 103 17.07 6.29 -13.87
N ASN A 104 17.44 7.36 -14.58
CA ASN A 104 18.75 8.02 -14.48
C ASN A 104 18.78 9.18 -13.47
N GLN A 105 17.70 9.38 -12.72
CA GLN A 105 17.63 10.44 -11.73
C GLN A 105 17.59 9.86 -10.34
N ASN A 106 18.02 10.66 -9.36
CA ASN A 106 17.88 10.27 -7.96
C ASN A 106 16.38 10.07 -7.66
N PRO A 107 15.93 8.83 -7.36
CA PRO A 107 14.52 8.51 -7.13
C PRO A 107 13.95 9.20 -5.88
N ILE A 108 14.81 9.89 -5.13
CA ILE A 108 14.50 10.60 -3.91
C ILE A 108 14.27 12.10 -4.17
N ILE A 109 14.59 12.61 -5.36
CA ILE A 109 14.50 14.05 -5.66
C ILE A 109 13.50 14.32 -6.78
N HIS A 110 13.43 13.41 -7.75
CA HIS A 110 12.68 13.62 -8.98
C HIS A 110 11.46 12.71 -9.05
N TYR A 111 10.33 13.24 -8.62
CA TYR A 111 9.05 12.55 -8.68
C TYR A 111 8.23 12.99 -9.89
N SER A 112 7.41 12.06 -10.39
CA SER A 112 6.35 12.35 -11.34
C SER A 112 5.18 11.43 -11.06
N VAL A 113 3.96 11.93 -11.18
CA VAL A 113 2.76 11.12 -11.08
C VAL A 113 2.28 10.81 -12.49
N PHE A 114 2.16 9.53 -12.81
CA PHE A 114 1.64 9.05 -14.09
C PHE A 114 0.22 8.55 -13.90
N ASN A 115 -0.70 9.02 -14.74
CA ASN A 115 -2.06 8.51 -14.84
C ASN A 115 -2.15 7.60 -16.08
N PRO A 116 -2.22 6.27 -15.91
CA PRO A 116 -2.32 5.33 -17.02
C PRO A 116 -3.57 5.51 -17.87
N SER A 117 -4.68 5.95 -17.28
CA SER A 117 -5.97 6.12 -17.98
C SER A 117 -5.97 7.32 -18.92
N THR A 118 -5.23 8.38 -18.58
CA THR A 118 -5.14 9.61 -19.40
C THR A 118 -3.82 9.74 -20.13
N THR A 119 -2.86 8.85 -19.87
CA THR A 119 -1.46 8.90 -20.34
C THR A 119 -0.72 10.19 -19.93
N GLN A 120 -1.25 10.92 -18.95
CA GLN A 120 -0.64 12.16 -18.48
C GLN A 120 0.46 11.87 -17.48
N LEU A 121 1.57 12.61 -17.61
CA LEU A 121 2.69 12.59 -16.69
C LEU A 121 2.84 13.97 -16.05
N ILE A 122 2.64 14.04 -14.74
CA ILE A 122 2.67 15.28 -13.96
C ILE A 122 4.03 15.34 -13.24
N PRO A 123 4.95 16.24 -13.62
CA PRO A 123 6.20 16.42 -12.90
C PRO A 123 5.94 17.08 -11.56
N ILE A 124 6.57 16.56 -10.50
CA ILE A 124 6.46 17.14 -9.16
C ILE A 124 7.66 18.08 -8.94
N PRO A 125 7.45 19.27 -8.35
CA PRO A 125 8.53 20.13 -7.91
C PRO A 125 9.52 19.37 -7.02
N LYS A 126 10.77 19.82 -6.99
CA LYS A 126 11.76 19.19 -6.11
C LYS A 126 11.41 19.46 -4.64
N PRO A 127 11.57 18.47 -3.75
CA PRO A 127 11.46 18.70 -2.32
C PRO A 127 12.55 19.68 -1.85
N SER A 128 12.30 20.37 -0.74
CA SER A 128 13.25 21.32 -0.17
C SER A 128 14.46 20.59 0.42
N ASN A 129 14.23 19.39 0.95
CA ASN A 129 15.26 18.55 1.52
C ASN A 129 15.73 17.47 0.54
N LEU A 130 17.01 17.50 0.15
CA LEU A 130 17.60 16.63 -0.87
C LEU A 130 18.33 15.40 -0.29
N ILE A 131 17.99 14.99 0.93
CA ILE A 131 18.61 13.84 1.62
C ILE A 131 18.52 12.54 0.79
N SER A 132 19.55 11.70 0.93
CA SER A 132 19.81 10.51 0.12
C SER A 132 19.08 9.23 0.56
N SER A 133 18.24 9.27 1.60
CA SER A 133 17.46 8.11 2.03
C SER A 133 16.13 8.55 2.65
N VAL A 134 15.02 8.34 1.94
CA VAL A 134 13.68 8.67 2.41
C VAL A 134 12.73 7.50 2.24
N LYS A 135 11.74 7.39 3.13
CA LYS A 135 10.52 6.63 2.86
C LYS A 135 9.47 7.53 2.26
N ILE A 136 8.56 6.89 1.52
CA ILE A 136 7.49 7.55 0.80
C ILE A 136 6.16 6.98 1.26
N GLY A 137 5.16 7.84 1.36
CA GLY A 137 3.75 7.51 1.33
C GLY A 137 3.12 8.21 0.13
N PHE A 138 2.27 7.52 -0.63
CA PHE A 138 1.54 8.09 -1.74
C PHE A 138 0.06 7.78 -1.59
N HIS A 139 -0.76 8.83 -1.63
CA HIS A 139 -2.21 8.69 -1.54
C HIS A 139 -2.87 9.55 -2.61
N SER A 140 -3.70 8.94 -3.44
CA SER A 140 -4.63 9.64 -4.33
C SER A 140 -5.98 9.75 -3.63
N HIS A 141 -6.50 10.97 -3.48
CA HIS A 141 -7.85 11.18 -2.92
C HIS A 141 -8.91 10.96 -4.00
N ASP A 142 -8.59 11.36 -5.24
CA ASP A 142 -9.40 11.16 -6.45
C ASP A 142 -8.50 11.07 -7.70
N SER A 143 -9.08 11.11 -8.90
CA SER A 143 -8.35 10.94 -10.17
C SER A 143 -7.36 12.06 -10.50
N VAL A 144 -7.41 13.21 -9.80
CA VAL A 144 -6.59 14.40 -10.06
C VAL A 144 -5.86 14.93 -8.83
N SER A 145 -6.33 14.60 -7.62
CA SER A 145 -5.77 15.07 -6.36
C SER A 145 -5.03 13.97 -5.60
N PHE A 146 -3.84 14.30 -5.13
CA PHE A 146 -2.95 13.36 -4.44
C PHE A 146 -2.00 14.06 -3.48
N THR A 147 -1.49 13.25 -2.57
CA THR A 147 -0.52 13.62 -1.55
C THR A 147 0.68 12.70 -1.59
N ILE A 148 1.87 13.29 -1.53
CA ILE A 148 3.13 12.57 -1.38
C ILE A 148 3.73 12.97 -0.03
N LEU A 149 3.94 11.99 0.82
CA LEU A 149 4.60 12.16 2.10
C LEU A 149 6.00 11.55 2.00
N ARG A 150 7.01 12.26 2.47
CA ARG A 150 8.38 11.76 2.54
C ARG A 150 8.98 12.06 3.90
N PHE A 151 9.83 11.18 4.39
CA PHE A 151 10.59 11.43 5.60
C PHE A 151 11.88 10.61 5.62
N VAL A 152 12.86 11.12 6.36
CA VAL A 152 14.21 10.59 6.40
C VAL A 152 14.22 9.33 7.28
N ASN A 153 14.91 8.29 6.82
CA ASN A 153 15.24 7.15 7.68
C ASN A 153 16.04 7.70 8.87
N PHE A 154 15.77 7.26 10.11
CA PHE A 154 16.48 7.66 11.33
C PHE A 154 15.96 8.85 12.15
N GLY A 155 14.64 9.04 12.25
CA GLY A 155 14.01 9.72 13.40
C GLY A 155 14.29 11.21 13.61
N PHE A 156 15.21 11.81 12.87
CA PHE A 156 15.60 13.21 13.05
C PHE A 156 15.20 14.06 11.86
N LYS A 157 13.98 14.61 11.94
CA LYS A 157 13.54 15.84 11.26
C LYS A 157 13.45 15.80 9.72
N PRO A 158 12.74 16.81 9.19
CA PRO A 158 11.29 16.89 9.17
C PRO A 158 10.70 15.93 8.13
N MET A 159 9.44 15.58 8.35
CA MET A 159 8.63 15.01 7.28
C MET A 159 8.29 16.13 6.30
N GLU A 160 8.31 15.86 5.00
CA GLU A 160 7.81 16.79 3.99
C GLU A 160 6.56 16.19 3.34
N ILE A 161 5.60 17.06 3.08
CA ILE A 161 4.36 16.69 2.41
C ILE A 161 4.17 17.56 1.17
N PHE A 162 3.91 16.92 0.05
CA PHE A 162 3.44 17.56 -1.17
C PHE A 162 1.95 17.32 -1.33
N ALA A 163 1.21 18.37 -1.65
CA ALA A 163 -0.19 18.30 -2.01
C ALA A 163 -0.37 18.82 -3.44
N SER A 164 -0.99 18.03 -4.32
CA SER A 164 -1.21 18.43 -5.71
C SER A 164 -2.10 19.67 -5.85
N GLU A 165 -2.99 19.89 -4.88
CA GLU A 165 -3.92 21.02 -4.87
C GLU A 165 -3.21 22.35 -4.64
N THR A 166 -2.07 22.34 -3.96
CA THR A 166 -1.26 23.54 -3.72
C THR A 166 -0.05 23.59 -4.63
N GLY A 167 0.39 22.45 -5.16
CA GLY A 167 1.59 22.34 -5.97
C GLY A 167 2.87 22.61 -5.17
N GLU A 168 2.83 22.46 -3.85
CA GLU A 168 3.90 22.88 -2.94
C GLU A 168 4.30 21.78 -1.97
N TRP A 169 5.59 21.73 -1.67
CA TRP A 169 6.13 20.98 -0.54
C TRP A 169 6.00 21.81 0.73
N ARG A 170 5.53 21.18 1.80
CA ARG A 170 5.45 21.76 3.13
C ARG A 170 6.24 20.90 4.09
N ARG A 171 6.91 21.57 5.01
CA ARG A 171 7.64 20.93 6.09
C ARG A 171 6.66 20.67 7.24
N LEU A 172 6.68 19.45 7.76
CA LEU A 172 5.98 19.06 8.96
C LEU A 172 7.01 18.88 10.08
N ASP A 173 6.98 19.77 11.05
CA ASP A 173 7.85 19.73 12.21
C ASP A 173 7.26 18.76 13.24
N PHE A 174 7.58 17.49 13.05
CA PHE A 174 7.29 16.44 14.01
C PHE A 174 8.54 16.11 14.82
N TYR A 175 8.33 16.08 16.14
CA TYR A 175 9.25 15.47 17.07
C TYR A 175 8.69 14.10 17.37
N LEU A 176 9.28 13.09 16.75
CA LEU A 176 9.11 11.72 17.22
C LEU A 176 9.86 11.66 18.54
N ASP A 177 9.13 11.63 19.65
CA ASP A 177 9.67 11.24 20.97
C ASP A 177 9.87 9.73 20.97
N MET A 178 10.68 9.27 20.01
CA MET A 178 11.00 7.88 19.81
C MET A 178 12.43 7.73 20.28
N ASP A 179 12.61 7.11 21.46
CA ASP A 179 13.92 6.67 21.97
C ASP A 179 14.61 5.68 21.00
N THR A 180 13.86 5.16 20.01
CA THR A 180 14.32 4.19 19.01
C THR A 180 14.34 4.76 17.60
N MET A 181 15.47 4.52 16.94
CA MET A 181 15.72 4.82 15.53
C MET A 181 14.74 4.03 14.65
N PHE A 182 13.97 4.73 13.82
CA PHE A 182 13.00 4.12 12.89
C PHE A 182 13.74 3.52 11.68
N PHE A 183 13.70 2.18 11.55
CA PHE A 183 14.25 1.43 10.41
C PHE A 183 13.13 0.79 9.59
N PRO A 184 12.46 1.56 8.72
CA PRO A 184 11.38 1.06 7.90
C PRO A 184 11.88 -0.07 7.01
N PHE A 185 11.13 -1.17 6.92
CA PHE A 185 11.47 -2.33 6.10
C PHE A 185 11.77 -1.89 4.65
N GLU A 186 12.73 -2.53 3.98
CA GLU A 186 12.94 -2.31 2.54
C GLU A 186 11.72 -2.88 1.80
N GLY A 187 10.89 -2.00 1.27
CA GLY A 187 9.58 -2.39 0.78
C GLY A 187 8.82 -1.21 0.16
N PRO A 188 7.62 -1.49 -0.36
CA PRO A 188 6.80 -0.50 -1.05
C PRO A 188 6.45 0.69 -0.14
N SER A 189 5.97 1.76 -0.77
CA SER A 189 5.39 2.94 -0.12
C SER A 189 4.41 2.57 1.00
N ALA A 190 4.15 3.53 1.90
CA ALA A 190 3.11 3.40 2.93
C ALA A 190 1.81 2.87 2.36
N VAL A 191 1.16 2.02 3.14
CA VAL A 191 -0.23 1.63 2.91
C VAL A 191 -1.12 2.73 3.46
N VAL A 192 -2.19 3.11 2.75
CA VAL A 192 -3.05 4.21 3.18
C VAL A 192 -4.47 3.71 3.43
N LEU A 193 -4.97 3.94 4.64
CA LEU A 193 -6.36 3.66 5.02
C LEU A 193 -6.96 4.91 5.65
N ASN A 194 -8.00 5.44 5.01
CA ASN A 194 -8.81 6.54 5.54
C ASN A 194 -7.99 7.77 5.96
N GLY A 195 -7.04 8.17 5.09
CA GLY A 195 -6.17 9.32 5.33
C GLY A 195 -5.01 9.05 6.30
N VAL A 196 -4.87 7.82 6.80
CA VAL A 196 -3.77 7.40 7.67
C VAL A 196 -2.77 6.57 6.86
N PHE A 197 -1.49 6.96 6.91
CA PHE A 197 -0.40 6.26 6.25
C PHE A 197 0.26 5.28 7.24
N TYR A 198 0.44 4.03 6.83
CA TYR A 198 1.01 2.96 7.65
C TYR A 198 2.31 2.45 7.04
N TRP A 199 3.36 2.38 7.85
CA TRP A 199 4.65 1.79 7.50
C TRP A 199 4.99 0.62 8.41
N LEU A 200 5.51 -0.44 7.81
CA LEU A 200 6.09 -1.56 8.53
C LEU A 200 7.59 -1.31 8.78
N GLU A 201 8.00 -1.49 10.02
CA GLU A 201 9.38 -1.31 10.50
C GLU A 201 10.05 -2.66 10.73
N PHE A 202 11.38 -2.71 10.56
CA PHE A 202 12.17 -3.95 10.57
C PHE A 202 12.10 -4.69 11.91
N ASN A 203 12.04 -3.98 13.03
CA ASN A 203 11.96 -4.53 14.38
C ASN A 203 10.52 -4.85 14.80
N SER A 204 9.62 -5.12 13.85
CA SER A 204 8.25 -5.54 14.14
C SER A 204 7.42 -4.43 14.80
N PHE A 205 7.54 -3.21 14.28
CA PHE A 205 6.64 -2.12 14.65
C PHE A 205 5.86 -1.62 13.44
N ILE A 206 4.67 -1.12 13.67
CA ILE A 206 3.86 -0.46 12.66
C ILE A 206 3.70 0.98 13.10
N TYR A 207 4.03 1.90 12.21
CA TYR A 207 3.89 3.33 12.47
C TYR A 207 2.81 3.90 11.57
N ALA A 208 2.02 4.79 12.14
CA ALA A 208 0.92 5.44 11.49
C ALA A 208 1.13 6.95 11.51
N PHE A 209 0.78 7.60 10.39
CA PHE A 209 0.65 9.04 10.30
C PHE A 209 -0.76 9.41 9.87
N ASP A 210 -1.51 10.06 10.75
CA ASP A 210 -2.85 10.56 10.46
C ASP A 210 -2.75 11.96 9.85
N LEU A 211 -3.14 12.09 8.58
CA LEU A 211 -3.04 13.36 7.87
C LEU A 211 -4.01 14.43 8.41
N LEU A 212 -5.20 14.02 8.88
CA LEU A 212 -6.22 14.94 9.39
C LEU A 212 -5.84 15.49 10.75
N ARG A 213 -5.32 14.62 11.62
CA ARG A 213 -4.88 15.00 12.96
C ARG A 213 -3.49 15.60 12.96
N ASN A 214 -2.73 15.37 11.89
CA ASN A 214 -1.32 15.72 11.80
C ASN A 214 -0.59 15.10 13.00
N GLU A 215 -0.76 13.79 13.19
CA GLU A 215 -0.25 13.02 14.34
C GLU A 215 0.48 11.77 13.84
N PHE A 216 1.61 11.48 14.48
CA PHE A 216 2.35 10.24 14.26
C PHE A 216 2.28 9.38 15.51
N TYR A 217 1.98 8.10 15.35
CA TYR A 217 1.84 7.19 16.47
C TYR A 217 2.24 5.77 16.07
N GLN A 218 2.61 4.98 17.07
CA GLN A 218 2.87 3.56 16.90
C GLN A 218 1.55 2.81 17.01
N VAL A 219 1.31 1.91 16.06
CA VAL A 219 0.20 0.95 16.11
C VAL A 219 0.70 -0.29 16.85
N GLY A 220 -0.17 -0.89 17.66
CA GLY A 220 0.12 -2.18 18.30
C GLY A 220 0.63 -3.19 17.26
N PHE A 221 1.58 -4.02 17.66
CA PHE A 221 2.06 -5.13 16.85
C PHE A 221 1.41 -6.42 17.37
N PRO A 222 1.15 -7.47 16.56
CA PRO A 222 0.69 -8.75 17.08
C PRO A 222 1.76 -9.34 18.03
N SER A 223 1.57 -9.11 19.33
CA SER A 223 2.58 -9.35 20.38
C SER A 223 2.51 -10.75 21.00
N GLU A 224 1.88 -11.73 20.35
CA GLU A 224 1.97 -13.14 20.76
C GLU A 224 3.26 -13.83 20.27
N GLU A 225 4.25 -13.07 19.79
CA GLU A 225 5.62 -13.55 19.60
C GLU A 225 6.38 -13.45 20.94
N THR A 226 5.87 -14.10 22.00
CA THR A 226 6.67 -14.35 23.21
C THR A 226 7.72 -15.40 22.89
N GLU A 227 8.97 -15.03 23.12
CA GLU A 227 10.16 -15.87 23.20
C GLU A 227 10.66 -16.46 21.86
N TYR A 228 11.76 -15.88 21.40
CA TYR A 228 12.78 -16.50 20.53
C TYR A 228 12.36 -16.90 19.09
N GLU A 229 12.99 -16.21 18.13
CA GLU A 229 13.57 -16.87 16.94
C GLU A 229 12.63 -17.70 16.04
N ARG A 230 11.47 -17.16 15.64
CA ARG A 230 10.94 -17.57 14.34
C ARG A 230 11.51 -16.68 13.26
N ASN A 231 12.27 -17.30 12.36
CA ASN A 231 12.81 -16.76 11.12
C ASN A 231 11.70 -16.24 10.20
N VAL A 232 11.01 -15.15 10.58
CA VAL A 232 10.06 -14.49 9.68
C VAL A 232 10.88 -13.87 8.56
N LEU A 233 10.80 -14.51 7.39
CA LEU A 233 11.57 -14.12 6.22
C LEU A 233 10.99 -12.86 5.58
N LEU A 234 9.66 -12.76 5.54
CA LEU A 234 8.96 -11.72 4.80
C LEU A 234 7.69 -11.29 5.55
N ARG A 235 7.41 -9.99 5.50
CA ARG A 235 6.17 -9.38 5.99
C ARG A 235 5.71 -8.29 5.03
N CYS A 236 4.41 -8.08 4.95
CA CYS A 236 3.85 -6.92 4.27
C CYS A 236 2.61 -6.40 5.01
N LEU A 237 2.28 -5.14 4.74
CA LEU A 237 1.00 -4.54 5.07
C LEU A 237 0.21 -4.32 3.79
N ALA A 238 -1.12 -4.40 3.86
CA ALA A 238 -2.01 -3.75 2.92
C ALA A 238 -3.44 -3.64 3.46
N ILE A 239 -4.37 -3.18 2.60
CA ILE A 239 -5.78 -3.00 2.94
C ILE A 239 -6.63 -4.08 2.29
N ALA A 240 -7.49 -4.72 3.07
CA ALA A 240 -8.47 -5.70 2.60
C ALA A 240 -9.80 -5.53 3.33
N GLY A 241 -10.91 -5.47 2.60
CA GLY A 241 -12.24 -5.30 3.20
C GLY A 241 -12.32 -4.04 4.08
N GLY A 242 -11.68 -2.94 3.65
CA GLY A 242 -11.58 -1.70 4.42
C GLY A 242 -10.76 -1.76 5.71
N ARG A 243 -10.00 -2.85 5.94
CA ARG A 243 -9.23 -3.06 7.18
C ARG A 243 -7.74 -3.18 6.88
N LEU A 244 -6.91 -2.80 7.85
CA LEU A 244 -5.47 -3.01 7.78
C LEU A 244 -5.17 -4.50 8.02
N VAL A 245 -4.43 -5.10 7.09
CA VAL A 245 -4.07 -6.52 7.13
C VAL A 245 -2.56 -6.65 7.02
N MET A 246 -2.02 -7.57 7.82
CA MET A 246 -0.62 -7.95 7.78
C MET A 246 -0.53 -9.41 7.37
N ALA A 247 0.35 -9.68 6.41
CA ALA A 247 0.74 -11.03 6.06
C ALA A 247 2.20 -11.25 6.43
N SER A 248 2.51 -12.41 6.99
CA SER A 248 3.85 -12.80 7.41
C SER A 248 4.14 -14.25 7.02
N THR A 249 5.41 -14.55 6.75
CA THR A 249 5.82 -15.92 6.44
C THR A 249 7.21 -16.25 6.98
N ASP A 250 7.39 -17.49 7.42
CA ASP A 250 8.69 -18.08 7.75
C ASP A 250 9.24 -18.97 6.61
N GLY A 251 8.61 -18.90 5.42
CA GLY A 251 8.88 -19.76 4.27
C GLY A 251 8.12 -21.09 4.27
N LYS A 252 7.57 -21.53 5.41
CA LYS A 252 6.78 -22.76 5.53
C LYS A 252 5.31 -22.48 5.77
N VAL A 253 5.02 -21.40 6.49
CA VAL A 253 3.67 -20.99 6.86
C VAL A 253 3.46 -19.54 6.43
N VAL A 254 2.27 -19.25 5.92
CA VAL A 254 1.78 -17.88 5.75
C VAL A 254 0.72 -17.62 6.80
N GLU A 255 0.90 -16.56 7.60
CA GLU A 255 -0.11 -16.06 8.52
C GLU A 255 -0.68 -14.75 8.00
N ILE A 256 -2.00 -14.61 8.15
CA ILE A 256 -2.74 -13.41 7.79
C ILE A 256 -3.46 -12.92 9.03
N ARG A 257 -3.11 -11.72 9.48
CA ARG A 257 -3.69 -11.07 10.66
C ARG A 257 -4.36 -9.77 10.24
N VAL A 258 -5.50 -9.48 10.84
CA VAL A 258 -6.28 -8.25 10.58
C VAL A 258 -6.31 -7.42 11.86
N LEU A 259 -6.07 -6.12 11.74
CA LEU A 259 -6.20 -5.19 12.85
C LEU A 259 -7.69 -4.98 13.17
N GLU A 260 -8.08 -5.30 14.40
CA GLU A 260 -9.46 -5.13 14.86
C GLU A 260 -9.65 -3.76 15.52
N GLU A 261 -10.64 -3.00 15.05
CA GLU A 261 -10.85 -1.59 15.41
C GLU A 261 -11.20 -1.37 16.89
N ARG A 262 -11.82 -2.34 17.55
CA ARG A 262 -12.34 -2.14 18.92
C ARG A 262 -11.24 -2.06 19.96
N ASP A 263 -10.16 -2.81 19.76
CA ASP A 263 -9.11 -2.97 20.77
C ASP A 263 -7.70 -2.67 20.23
N CYS A 264 -7.57 -2.27 18.96
CA CYS A 264 -6.28 -2.14 18.26
C CYS A 264 -5.43 -3.43 18.34
N LEU A 265 -6.10 -4.58 18.44
CA LEU A 265 -5.48 -5.90 18.53
C LEU A 265 -5.48 -6.57 17.17
N TRP A 266 -4.46 -7.40 16.94
CA TRP A 266 -4.32 -8.15 15.72
C TRP A 266 -4.93 -9.54 15.85
N GLY A 267 -6.05 -9.77 15.18
CA GLY A 267 -6.70 -11.08 15.11
C GLY A 267 -6.13 -11.94 13.99
N LEU A 268 -5.73 -13.18 14.29
CA LEU A 268 -5.39 -14.17 13.27
C LEU A 268 -6.64 -14.56 12.48
N LYS A 269 -6.63 -14.38 11.16
CA LYS A 269 -7.74 -14.79 10.28
C LYS A 269 -7.43 -16.06 9.50
N CYS A 270 -6.21 -16.21 9.02
CA CYS A 270 -5.83 -17.37 8.22
C CYS A 270 -4.39 -17.79 8.49
N ARG A 271 -4.16 -19.10 8.48
CA ARG A 271 -2.83 -19.72 8.59
C ARG A 271 -2.74 -20.86 7.58
N LEU A 272 -1.81 -20.74 6.64
CA LEU A 272 -1.65 -21.66 5.51
C LEU A 272 -0.26 -22.28 5.53
N ARG A 273 -0.16 -23.57 5.20
CA ARG A 273 1.12 -24.21 4.90
C ARG A 273 1.46 -23.99 3.43
N VAL A 274 2.66 -23.50 3.14
CA VAL A 274 3.15 -23.27 1.78
C VAL A 274 3.11 -24.56 0.96
N GLU A 275 3.49 -25.70 1.55
CA GLU A 275 3.40 -27.02 0.91
C GLU A 275 1.99 -27.36 0.41
N SER A 276 0.96 -27.02 1.19
CA SER A 276 -0.44 -27.26 0.81
C SER A 276 -0.92 -26.32 -0.29
N VAL A 277 -0.28 -25.16 -0.44
CA VAL A 277 -0.55 -24.16 -1.47
C VAL A 277 0.12 -24.55 -2.79
N VAL A 278 1.36 -25.04 -2.73
CA VAL A 278 2.15 -25.44 -3.90
C VAL A 278 1.74 -26.85 -4.40
N GLY A 279 1.33 -27.75 -3.49
CA GLY A 279 0.90 -29.12 -3.79
C GLY A 279 -0.46 -29.28 -4.49
N ILE A 280 -1.11 -28.19 -4.93
CA ILE A 280 -2.39 -28.23 -5.67
C ILE A 280 -2.22 -28.82 -7.09
N ASN A 281 -0.99 -28.99 -7.59
CA ASN A 281 -0.68 -29.80 -8.79
C ASN A 281 0.13 -31.05 -8.43
N GLY A 282 -0.49 -31.98 -7.71
CA GLY A 282 0.00 -33.34 -7.56
C GLY A 282 -0.07 -34.13 -8.87
N ASN A 283 0.80 -33.81 -9.83
CA ASN A 283 1.39 -34.78 -10.74
C ASN A 283 2.52 -34.10 -11.54
N ARG A 284 3.75 -34.45 -11.16
CA ARG A 284 5.06 -34.06 -11.71
C ARG A 284 5.77 -32.91 -11.01
N LEU A 285 6.26 -33.12 -9.78
CA LEU A 285 7.52 -32.49 -9.35
C LEU A 285 8.28 -33.45 -8.43
N CYS A 286 9.31 -34.08 -9.00
CA CYS A 286 10.41 -34.71 -8.28
C CYS A 286 11.54 -33.67 -8.11
N GLU A 287 12.16 -33.65 -6.92
CA GLU A 287 13.51 -33.12 -6.64
C GLU A 287 13.80 -31.60 -6.76
N ALA A 288 12.80 -30.72 -6.60
CA ALA A 288 13.04 -29.26 -6.55
C ALA A 288 12.51 -28.56 -5.28
N ALA A 289 12.39 -29.27 -4.15
CA ALA A 289 11.84 -28.73 -2.90
C ALA A 289 12.66 -27.58 -2.26
N GLU A 290 13.82 -27.21 -2.83
CA GLU A 290 14.61 -26.06 -2.38
C GLU A 290 14.38 -24.77 -3.20
N SER A 291 13.77 -24.83 -4.40
CA SER A 291 13.62 -23.66 -5.30
C SER A 291 12.24 -23.00 -5.31
N GLU A 292 11.23 -23.58 -4.68
CA GLU A 292 9.86 -23.04 -4.63
C GLU A 292 9.63 -22.20 -3.37
N ARG A 293 10.44 -21.15 -3.19
CA ARG A 293 10.28 -20.24 -2.05
C ARG A 293 9.16 -19.24 -2.35
N LEU A 294 8.33 -18.96 -1.35
CA LEU A 294 7.48 -17.76 -1.36
C LEU A 294 8.43 -16.56 -1.37
N VAL A 295 8.31 -15.69 -2.38
CA VAL A 295 9.25 -14.59 -2.59
C VAL A 295 8.69 -13.26 -2.10
N GLY A 296 7.38 -13.17 -1.92
CA GLY A 296 6.74 -11.96 -1.43
C GLY A 296 5.24 -12.10 -1.25
N ILE A 297 4.67 -11.13 -0.54
CA ILE A 297 3.23 -10.87 -0.59
C ILE A 297 3.07 -9.67 -1.54
N VAL A 298 2.32 -9.88 -2.61
CA VAL A 298 2.24 -9.01 -3.81
C VAL A 298 1.31 -7.82 -3.58
N GLY A 299 0.28 -8.03 -2.78
CA GLY A 299 -0.73 -7.01 -2.51
C GLY A 299 -2.10 -7.62 -2.25
N PHE A 300 -3.08 -6.76 -2.04
CA PHE A 300 -4.45 -7.14 -1.74
C PHE A 300 -5.37 -6.61 -2.83
N GLN A 301 -6.42 -7.36 -3.16
CA GLN A 301 -7.36 -6.92 -4.18
C GLN A 301 -8.32 -5.89 -3.59
N GLY A 302 -7.99 -4.61 -3.70
CA GLY A 302 -8.91 -3.48 -3.48
C GLY A 302 -9.68 -3.46 -2.15
N ARG A 303 -10.61 -2.51 -2.03
CA ARG A 303 -11.33 -2.24 -0.78
C ARG A 303 -12.30 -3.33 -0.36
N ASP A 304 -12.87 -4.08 -1.31
CA ASP A 304 -14.03 -4.95 -1.04
C ASP A 304 -13.73 -6.45 -1.13
N SER A 305 -12.50 -6.84 -1.47
CA SER A 305 -12.18 -8.26 -1.55
C SER A 305 -11.52 -8.76 -0.27
N GLU A 306 -11.91 -9.96 0.13
CA GLU A 306 -11.15 -10.76 1.09
C GLU A 306 -10.03 -11.54 0.38
N ARG A 307 -9.35 -10.97 -0.62
CA ARG A 307 -8.34 -11.67 -1.41
C ARG A 307 -6.95 -11.06 -1.25
N ILE A 308 -5.98 -11.91 -1.02
CA ILE A 308 -4.55 -11.58 -0.90
C ILE A 308 -3.81 -12.25 -2.03
N TYR A 309 -2.97 -11.49 -2.72
CA TYR A 309 -2.05 -12.02 -3.69
C TYR A 309 -0.67 -12.21 -3.08
N MET A 310 -0.06 -13.35 -3.34
CA MET A 310 1.29 -13.72 -2.94
C MET A 310 2.06 -14.19 -4.17
N ASN A 311 3.36 -13.93 -4.23
CA ASN A 311 4.19 -14.45 -5.31
C ASN A 311 5.14 -15.51 -4.76
N THR A 312 5.25 -16.59 -5.53
CA THR A 312 6.40 -17.48 -5.48
C THR A 312 7.38 -17.07 -6.57
N THR A 313 8.46 -17.83 -6.72
CA THR A 313 9.38 -17.73 -7.86
C THR A 313 8.69 -17.97 -9.21
N GLU A 314 7.55 -18.67 -9.22
CA GLU A 314 6.91 -19.17 -10.45
C GLU A 314 5.46 -18.71 -10.64
N PHE A 315 4.75 -18.42 -9.56
CA PHE A 315 3.31 -18.15 -9.58
C PHE A 315 2.94 -16.87 -8.84
N VAL A 316 1.83 -16.27 -9.26
CA VAL A 316 1.02 -15.43 -8.36
C VAL A 316 -0.16 -16.25 -7.88
N ILE A 317 -0.33 -16.27 -6.57
CA ILE A 317 -1.30 -17.05 -5.84
C ILE A 317 -2.29 -16.10 -5.17
N CYS A 318 -3.58 -16.36 -5.31
CA CYS A 318 -4.65 -15.64 -4.62
C CYS A 318 -5.17 -16.49 -3.46
N CYS A 319 -5.18 -15.93 -2.25
CA CYS A 319 -5.77 -16.51 -1.06
C CYS A 319 -7.01 -15.72 -0.64
N HIS A 320 -8.12 -16.41 -0.43
CA HIS A 320 -9.33 -15.82 0.13
C HIS A 320 -9.29 -15.86 1.66
N VAL A 321 -9.07 -14.72 2.32
CA VAL A 321 -8.88 -14.56 3.77
C VAL A 321 -9.99 -15.24 4.58
N GLY A 322 -11.26 -15.05 4.21
CA GLY A 322 -12.37 -15.63 4.98
C GLY A 322 -12.53 -17.15 4.84
N SER A 323 -12.13 -17.75 3.72
CA SER A 323 -12.31 -19.20 3.48
C SER A 323 -11.01 -19.99 3.56
N GLY A 324 -9.85 -19.32 3.56
CA GLY A 324 -8.54 -19.94 3.40
C GLY A 324 -8.33 -20.61 2.04
N LYS A 325 -9.26 -20.46 1.08
CA LYS A 325 -9.15 -21.06 -0.25
C LYS A 325 -8.02 -20.38 -1.02
N VAL A 326 -7.21 -21.18 -1.69
CA VAL A 326 -6.07 -20.72 -2.47
C VAL A 326 -6.20 -21.14 -3.92
N GLU A 327 -5.89 -20.23 -4.84
CA GLU A 327 -5.89 -20.47 -6.29
C GLU A 327 -4.69 -19.82 -6.96
N ILE A 328 -4.13 -20.49 -7.98
CA ILE A 328 -3.08 -19.90 -8.82
C ILE A 328 -3.77 -18.97 -9.82
N VAL A 329 -3.42 -17.69 -9.80
CA VAL A 329 -3.99 -16.68 -10.69
C VAL A 329 -3.07 -16.32 -11.84
N TYR A 330 -1.78 -16.62 -11.72
CA TYR A 330 -0.80 -16.33 -12.77
C TYR A 330 0.43 -17.23 -12.71
N ARG A 331 1.05 -17.47 -13.87
CA ARG A 331 2.32 -18.18 -14.01
C ARG A 331 3.29 -17.36 -14.87
N PHE A 332 4.47 -17.06 -14.32
CA PHE A 332 5.40 -16.11 -14.94
C PHE A 332 6.09 -16.64 -16.21
N ASP A 333 6.26 -17.96 -16.32
CA ASP A 333 6.87 -18.66 -17.47
C ASP A 333 6.15 -18.44 -18.81
N THR A 334 4.89 -18.00 -18.79
CA THR A 334 4.07 -17.81 -20.00
C THR A 334 4.28 -16.46 -20.68
N VAL A 335 4.86 -15.46 -20.01
CA VAL A 335 4.88 -14.06 -20.50
C VAL A 335 6.23 -13.37 -20.29
N LEU A 336 6.95 -13.71 -19.22
CA LEU A 336 8.26 -13.13 -18.96
C LEU A 336 9.31 -14.12 -19.45
N GLU A 337 10.15 -13.70 -20.41
CA GLU A 337 11.32 -14.49 -20.85
C GLU A 337 12.37 -14.69 -19.72
N SER A 338 12.09 -14.18 -18.51
CA SER A 338 12.91 -14.35 -17.31
C SER A 338 12.39 -15.52 -16.47
N LYS A 339 13.31 -16.41 -16.07
CA LYS A 339 13.05 -17.51 -15.13
C LYS A 339 13.14 -17.10 -13.67
N ASP A 340 13.57 -15.87 -13.36
CA ASP A 340 13.77 -15.42 -11.99
C ASP A 340 12.90 -14.20 -11.67
N VAL A 341 11.79 -14.48 -10.99
CA VAL A 341 10.79 -13.49 -10.60
C VAL A 341 11.07 -12.89 -9.23
N SER A 342 12.10 -13.39 -8.52
CA SER A 342 12.52 -12.82 -7.24
C SER A 342 13.02 -11.38 -7.38
N SER A 343 13.38 -11.00 -8.60
CA SER A 343 13.81 -9.67 -8.98
C SER A 343 12.65 -8.72 -9.34
N PHE A 344 11.40 -8.96 -8.94
CA PHE A 344 10.29 -8.04 -9.23
C PHE A 344 9.70 -7.40 -7.98
N THR A 345 9.36 -6.12 -8.09
CA THR A 345 8.62 -5.36 -7.08
C THR A 345 7.17 -5.17 -7.55
N PHE A 346 6.23 -5.44 -6.65
CA PHE A 346 4.80 -5.37 -6.90
C PHE A 346 4.17 -4.22 -6.14
N PHE A 347 3.14 -3.61 -6.73
CA PHE A 347 2.42 -2.47 -6.19
C PHE A 347 0.91 -2.65 -6.41
N SER A 348 0.15 -2.71 -5.32
CA SER A 348 -1.31 -2.85 -5.37
C SER A 348 -2.01 -1.53 -5.68
N LEU A 349 -3.14 -1.62 -6.38
CA LEU A 349 -4.02 -0.48 -6.68
C LEU A 349 -4.80 0.03 -5.48
#